data_AF-A0A8T4TJA2-F1
#
_entry.id   AF-A0A8T4TJA2-F1
#
_cell.length_a   1.000
_cell.length_b   1.000
_cell.length_c   1.000
_cell.angle_alpha   90.00
_cell.angle_beta   90.00
_cell.angle_gamma   90.00
#
_symmetry.space_group_name_H-M   'P 1'
#
loop_
_entity.id
_entity.type
_entity.pdbx_description
1 polymer ?
#
loop_
_entity_poly.entity_id
_entity_poly.type
_entity_poly.pdbx_seq_one_letter_code
_entity_poly.pdbx_strand_id
1 'polypeptide(L)'
;MKYEHKLIIRIILLFLIWPSLLYIIFFIPTIYLSYLILKLIGYNIIVDLTSQLLIINDLKLNFITACVATSAYQLLAILILLTKDLSFKKMLNMFIAGSLLVLAVNVIRIIFLSLIFVNYGYDLFEKFHILLWRGAASFIVFFIWITIIKIFKVKTIPIISDVTYLYKMIRKSKKK
;
A
#
# COMPACT_ATOMS: atom_id res chain seq x y z
N MET A 1 0.42 12.51 28.03
CA MET A 1 0.05 11.08 27.93
C MET A 1 1.30 10.23 28.03
N LYS A 2 1.34 9.24 28.94
CA LYS A 2 2.52 8.36 29.09
C LYS A 2 2.74 7.55 27.81
N TYR A 3 3.97 7.15 27.54
CA TYR A 3 4.36 6.52 26.28
C TYR A 3 3.60 5.21 25.99
N GLU A 4 3.31 4.44 27.03
CA GLU A 4 2.59 3.18 26.99
C GLU A 4 1.19 3.36 26.37
N HIS A 5 0.51 4.46 26.71
CA HIS A 5 -0.81 4.78 26.14
C HIS A 5 -0.71 5.06 24.64
N LYS A 6 0.34 5.77 24.20
CA LYS A 6 0.58 6.01 22.76
C LYS A 6 0.85 4.70 22.04
N LEU A 7 1.60 3.78 22.65
CA LEU A 7 1.86 2.46 22.08
C LEU A 7 0.56 1.65 21.94
N ILE A 8 -0.26 1.59 22.99
CA ILE A 8 -1.56 0.89 22.97
C ILE A 8 -2.46 1.45 21.86
N ILE A 9 -2.58 2.78 21.75
CA ILE A 9 -3.39 3.41 20.70
C ILE A 9 -2.87 3.03 19.30
N ARG A 10 -1.55 3.04 19.07
CA ARG A 10 -0.98 2.64 17.77
C ARG A 10 -1.27 1.18 17.46
N ILE A 11 -1.24 0.29 18.45
CA ILE A 11 -1.59 -1.13 18.29
C ILE A 11 -3.08 -1.28 17.95
N ILE A 12 -3.97 -0.59 18.66
CA ILE A 12 -5.41 -0.61 18.35
C ILE A 12 -5.67 -0.10 16.92
N LEU A 13 -5.02 1.00 16.52
CA LEU A 13 -5.12 1.54 15.16
C LEU A 13 -4.66 0.55 14.09
N LEU A 14 -3.66 -0.31 14.38
CA LEU A 14 -3.23 -1.36 13.44
C LEU A 14 -4.35 -2.36 13.16
N PHE A 15 -5.11 -2.76 14.19
CA PHE A 15 -6.24 -3.66 14.01
C PHE A 15 -7.41 -3.01 13.27
N LEU A 16 -7.58 -1.68 13.39
CA LEU A 16 -8.58 -0.94 12.61
C LEU A 16 -8.24 -0.87 11.12
N ILE A 17 -6.94 -0.85 10.76
CA ILE A 17 -6.49 -0.81 9.36
C ILE A 17 -6.53 -2.23 8.78
N TRP A 18 -7.75 -2.70 8.52
CA TRP A 18 -8.02 -4.01 7.95
C TRP A 18 -7.93 -3.99 6.41
N PRO A 19 -7.45 -5.06 5.75
CA PRO A 19 -7.34 -5.13 4.29
C PRO A 19 -8.61 -4.77 3.52
N SER A 20 -9.78 -5.19 4.02
CA SER A 20 -11.07 -4.89 3.38
C SER A 20 -11.40 -3.40 3.38
N LEU A 21 -11.04 -2.67 4.44
CA LEU A 21 -11.24 -1.22 4.50
C LEU A 21 -10.35 -0.51 3.47
N LEU A 22 -9.08 -0.93 3.39
CA LEU A 22 -8.15 -0.40 2.39
C LEU A 22 -8.62 -0.72 0.97
N TYR A 23 -9.19 -1.91 0.73
CA TYR A 23 -9.78 -2.26 -0.56
C TYR A 23 -10.87 -1.25 -0.95
N ILE A 24 -11.84 -1.01 -0.07
CA ILE A 24 -12.95 -0.08 -0.34
C ILE A 24 -12.42 1.33 -0.65
N ILE A 25 -11.44 1.81 0.12
CA ILE A 25 -10.86 3.15 -0.04
C ILE A 25 -10.10 3.28 -1.37
N PHE A 26 -9.26 2.30 -1.72
CA PHE A 26 -8.33 2.41 -2.84
C PHE A 26 -8.83 1.80 -4.15
N PHE A 27 -9.90 0.99 -4.13
CA PHE A 27 -10.47 0.38 -5.33
C PHE A 27 -10.94 1.44 -6.34
N ILE A 28 -11.80 2.37 -5.90
CA ILE A 28 -12.37 3.40 -6.77
C ILE A 28 -11.26 4.28 -7.39
N PRO A 29 -10.31 4.85 -6.64
CA PRO A 29 -9.20 5.59 -7.23
C PRO A 29 -8.38 4.75 -8.22
N THR A 30 -8.09 3.49 -7.88
CA THR A 30 -7.26 2.61 -8.71
C THR A 30 -7.91 2.35 -10.07
N ILE A 31 -9.19 1.95 -10.09
CA ILE A 31 -9.88 1.61 -11.35
C ILE A 31 -10.08 2.84 -12.24
N TYR A 32 -10.48 3.98 -11.66
CA TYR A 32 -10.73 5.20 -12.43
C TYR A 32 -9.45 5.83 -12.99
N LEU A 33 -8.37 5.86 -12.22
CA LEU A 33 -7.08 6.36 -12.72
C LEU A 33 -6.53 5.47 -13.83
N SER A 34 -6.66 4.15 -13.69
CA SER A 34 -6.26 3.19 -14.73
C SER A 34 -7.08 3.37 -16.00
N TYR A 35 -8.41 3.50 -15.86
CA TYR A 35 -9.33 3.81 -16.97
C TYR A 35 -8.93 5.10 -17.68
N LEU A 36 -8.70 6.19 -16.92
CA LEU A 36 -8.37 7.49 -17.49
C LEU A 36 -7.12 7.40 -18.36
N ILE A 37 -6.05 6.78 -17.86
CA ILE A 37 -4.78 6.70 -18.58
C ILE A 37 -4.89 5.78 -19.80
N LEU A 38 -5.52 4.62 -19.67
CA LEU A 38 -5.72 3.71 -20.80
C LEU A 38 -6.61 4.34 -21.89
N LYS A 39 -7.61 5.14 -21.51
CA LYS A 39 -8.43 5.91 -22.45
C LYS A 39 -7.62 7.00 -23.16
N LEU A 40 -6.72 7.68 -22.45
CA LEU A 40 -5.79 8.65 -23.05
C LEU A 40 -4.84 8.01 -24.06
N ILE A 41 -4.51 6.74 -23.90
CA ILE A 41 -3.69 5.97 -24.86
C ILE A 41 -4.50 5.59 -26.13
N GLY A 42 -5.82 5.77 -26.12
CA GLY A 42 -6.69 5.55 -27.28
C GLY A 42 -7.45 4.22 -27.29
N TYR A 43 -7.47 3.49 -26.17
CA TYR A 43 -8.26 2.26 -26.05
C TYR A 43 -9.74 2.58 -25.78
N ASN A 44 -10.64 1.76 -26.34
CA ASN A 44 -12.06 1.78 -26.02
C ASN A 44 -12.28 1.00 -24.72
N ILE A 45 -12.68 1.71 -23.66
CA ILE A 45 -12.77 1.14 -22.31
C ILE A 45 -14.13 1.37 -21.71
N ILE A 46 -14.69 0.30 -21.16
CA ILE A 46 -15.91 0.31 -20.36
C ILE A 46 -15.55 -0.15 -18.95
N VAL A 47 -16.02 0.58 -17.94
CA VAL A 47 -15.85 0.23 -16.52
C VAL A 47 -17.17 -0.29 -15.98
N ASP A 48 -17.17 -1.52 -15.48
CA ASP A 48 -18.30 -2.10 -14.74
C ASP A 48 -17.91 -2.24 -13.27
N LEU A 49 -18.39 -1.31 -12.44
CA LEU A 49 -18.10 -1.29 -11.00
C LEU A 49 -18.82 -2.41 -10.24
N THR A 50 -19.95 -2.89 -10.73
CA THR A 50 -20.74 -3.96 -10.07
C THR A 50 -19.99 -5.28 -10.16
N SER A 51 -19.47 -5.59 -11.35
CA SER A 51 -18.69 -6.81 -11.59
C SER A 51 -17.18 -6.62 -11.34
N GLN A 52 -16.74 -5.41 -11.01
CA GLN A 52 -15.32 -5.03 -10.83
C GLN A 52 -14.47 -5.31 -12.07
N LEU A 53 -15.01 -4.99 -13.25
CA LEU A 53 -14.41 -5.26 -14.55
C LEU A 53 -13.94 -3.98 -15.23
N LEU A 54 -12.83 -4.12 -15.95
CA LEU A 54 -12.37 -3.16 -16.93
C LEU A 54 -12.34 -3.87 -18.29
N ILE A 55 -13.24 -3.47 -19.19
CA ILE A 55 -13.38 -4.08 -20.51
C ILE A 55 -12.60 -3.23 -21.51
N ILE A 56 -11.56 -3.79 -22.12
CA ILE A 56 -10.67 -3.11 -23.08
C ILE A 56 -10.80 -3.82 -24.42
N ASN A 57 -11.35 -3.17 -25.46
CA ASN A 57 -11.55 -3.78 -26.78
C ASN A 57 -12.16 -5.21 -26.67
N ASP A 58 -13.25 -5.34 -25.91
CA ASP A 58 -13.97 -6.59 -25.59
C ASP A 58 -13.24 -7.61 -24.69
N LEU A 59 -11.97 -7.37 -24.35
CA LEU A 59 -11.24 -8.16 -23.37
C LEU A 59 -11.61 -7.75 -21.95
N LYS A 60 -11.97 -8.72 -21.10
CA LYS A 60 -12.39 -8.48 -19.71
C LYS A 60 -11.21 -8.63 -18.76
N LEU A 61 -10.88 -7.57 -18.05
CA LEU A 61 -9.88 -7.58 -16.97
C LEU A 61 -10.59 -7.46 -15.62
N ASN A 62 -10.53 -8.53 -14.83
CA ASN A 62 -11.15 -8.59 -13.51
C ASN A 62 -10.21 -7.98 -12.47
N PHE A 63 -10.68 -6.99 -11.72
CA PHE A 63 -9.92 -6.44 -10.60
C PHE A 63 -10.05 -7.36 -9.39
N ILE A 64 -8.92 -7.94 -8.98
CA ILE A 64 -8.80 -8.68 -7.73
C ILE A 64 -8.13 -7.82 -6.65
N THR A 65 -8.11 -8.29 -5.41
CA THR A 65 -7.44 -7.60 -4.29
C THR A 65 -5.97 -7.29 -4.57
N ALA A 66 -5.27 -8.18 -5.28
CA ALA A 66 -3.89 -7.94 -5.70
C ALA A 66 -3.76 -6.74 -6.66
N CYS A 67 -4.77 -6.47 -7.49
CA CYS A 67 -4.82 -5.32 -8.40
C CYS A 67 -4.92 -3.98 -7.64
N VAL A 68 -5.57 -3.97 -6.47
CA VAL A 68 -5.68 -2.77 -5.62
C VAL A 68 -4.44 -2.61 -4.72
N ALA A 69 -3.54 -3.59 -4.64
CA ALA A 69 -2.33 -3.54 -3.81
C ALA A 69 -2.63 -3.30 -2.30
N THR A 70 -3.73 -3.87 -1.79
CA THR A 70 -4.17 -3.71 -0.39
C THR A 70 -3.08 -4.04 0.64
N SER A 71 -2.30 -5.09 0.39
CA SER A 71 -1.20 -5.50 1.26
C SER A 71 -0.06 -4.47 1.32
N ALA A 72 0.18 -3.71 0.25
CA ALA A 72 1.19 -2.65 0.23
C ALA A 72 0.79 -1.47 1.12
N TYR A 73 -0.48 -1.04 1.03
CA TYR A 73 -1.04 -0.01 1.91
C TYR A 73 -1.02 -0.45 3.37
N GLN A 74 -1.36 -1.72 3.64
CA GLN A 74 -1.34 -2.27 4.98
C GLN A 74 0.09 -2.31 5.55
N LEU A 75 1.06 -2.81 4.78
CA LEU A 75 2.46 -2.84 5.19
C LEU A 75 2.99 -1.42 5.47
N LEU A 76 2.66 -0.45 4.62
CA LEU A 76 3.01 0.95 4.83
C LEU A 76 2.41 1.49 6.15
N ALA A 77 1.13 1.23 6.41
CA ALA A 77 0.47 1.61 7.66
C ALA A 77 1.15 0.97 8.88
N ILE A 78 1.50 -0.32 8.79
CA ILE A 78 2.22 -1.05 9.84
C ILE A 78 3.55 -0.37 10.15
N LEU A 79 4.36 -0.08 9.13
CA LEU A 79 5.66 0.58 9.29
C LEU A 79 5.52 1.97 9.94
N ILE A 80 4.54 2.77 9.51
CA ILE A 80 4.32 4.11 10.06
C ILE A 80 3.87 4.05 11.52
N LEU A 81 2.86 3.24 11.85
CA LEU A 81 2.31 3.17 13.19
C LEU A 81 3.29 2.54 14.19
N LEU A 82 4.13 1.62 13.75
CA LEU A 82 5.19 1.03 14.59
C LEU A 82 6.46 1.88 14.65
N THR A 83 6.47 3.07 14.02
CA THR A 83 7.58 4.02 14.14
C THR A 83 7.37 4.91 15.37
N LYS A 84 8.35 4.90 16.28
CA LYS A 84 8.35 5.68 17.51
C LYS A 84 8.53 7.18 17.27
N ASP A 85 7.97 7.98 18.18
CA ASP A 85 8.17 9.44 18.31
C ASP A 85 7.63 10.25 17.11
N LEU A 86 6.66 9.70 16.38
CA LEU A 86 5.89 10.43 15.39
C LEU A 86 4.66 11.09 16.02
N SER A 87 4.44 12.36 15.70
CA SER A 87 3.17 13.02 15.99
C SER A 87 2.07 12.47 15.09
N PHE A 88 0.81 12.49 15.55
CA PHE A 88 -0.32 12.00 14.76
C PHE A 88 -0.43 12.67 13.39
N LYS A 89 -0.27 13.99 13.34
CA LYS A 89 -0.22 14.77 12.09
C LYS A 89 0.87 14.27 11.14
N LYS A 90 2.06 13.96 11.67
CA LYS A 90 3.17 13.44 10.86
C LYS A 90 2.89 12.02 10.34
N MET A 91 2.33 11.14 11.18
CA MET A 91 1.92 9.79 10.76
C MET A 91 0.88 9.85 9.63
N LEU A 92 -0.15 10.70 9.78
CA LEU A 92 -1.18 10.87 8.76
C LEU A 92 -0.59 11.40 7.45
N ASN A 93 0.24 12.44 7.51
CA ASN A 93 0.89 12.99 6.32
C ASN A 93 1.80 11.97 5.63
N MET A 94 2.54 11.16 6.40
CA MET A 94 3.36 10.07 5.86
C MET A 94 2.51 9.01 5.19
N PHE A 95 1.37 8.64 5.80
CA PHE A 95 0.48 7.63 5.25
C PHE A 95 -0.18 8.12 3.96
N ILE A 96 -0.66 9.36 3.92
CA ILE A 96 -1.24 9.96 2.71
C ILE A 96 -0.19 10.01 1.60
N ALA A 97 1.00 10.57 1.87
CA ALA A 97 2.06 10.69 0.86
C ALA A 97 2.51 9.32 0.35
N GLY A 98 2.72 8.34 1.24
CA GLY A 98 3.10 6.99 0.84
C GLY A 98 1.99 6.26 0.10
N SER A 99 0.73 6.47 0.47
CA SER A 99 -0.42 5.88 -0.22
C SER A 99 -0.57 6.44 -1.64
N LEU A 100 -0.31 7.73 -1.85
CA LEU A 100 -0.28 8.32 -3.19
C LEU A 100 0.83 7.73 -4.05
N LEU A 101 2.02 7.47 -3.48
CA LEU A 101 3.11 6.79 -4.20
C LEU A 101 2.76 5.34 -4.53
N VAL A 102 2.17 4.59 -3.58
CA VAL A 102 1.69 3.21 -3.84
C VAL A 102 0.63 3.22 -4.94
N LEU A 103 -0.33 4.15 -4.89
CA LEU A 103 -1.36 4.30 -5.91
C LEU A 103 -0.77 4.57 -7.29
N ALA A 104 0.19 5.50 -7.38
CA ALA A 104 0.85 5.82 -8.64
C ALA A 104 1.57 4.60 -9.24
N VAL A 105 2.38 3.90 -8.46
CA VAL A 105 3.08 2.69 -8.93
C VAL A 105 2.09 1.58 -9.29
N ASN A 106 1.01 1.45 -8.52
CA ASN A 106 -0.02 0.46 -8.78
C ASN A 106 -0.77 0.71 -10.10
N VAL A 107 -1.11 1.97 -10.38
CA VAL A 107 -1.74 2.38 -11.64
C VAL A 107 -0.80 2.12 -12.82
N ILE A 108 0.49 2.47 -12.70
CA ILE A 108 1.51 2.14 -13.71
C ILE A 108 1.57 0.63 -13.97
N ARG A 109 1.56 -0.18 -12.91
CA ARG A 109 1.54 -1.64 -13.03
C ARG A 109 0.30 -2.13 -13.78
N ILE A 110 -0.88 -1.62 -13.45
CA ILE A 110 -2.13 -2.00 -14.13
C ILE A 110 -2.05 -1.64 -15.60
N ILE A 111 -1.63 -0.42 -15.95
CA ILE A 111 -1.49 0.00 -17.35
C ILE A 111 -0.53 -0.94 -18.08
N PHE A 112 0.64 -1.20 -17.51
CA PHE A 112 1.63 -2.10 -18.10
C PHE A 112 1.07 -3.51 -18.34
N LEU A 113 0.38 -4.08 -17.36
CA LEU A 113 -0.23 -5.40 -17.49
C LEU A 113 -1.40 -5.41 -18.48
N SER A 114 -2.23 -4.37 -18.50
CA SER A 114 -3.30 -4.22 -19.50
C SER A 114 -2.75 -4.15 -20.92
N LEU A 115 -1.64 -3.42 -21.13
CA LEU A 115 -0.97 -3.37 -22.43
C LEU A 115 -0.40 -4.73 -22.83
N ILE A 116 0.16 -5.49 -21.88
CA ILE A 116 0.58 -6.87 -22.14
C ILE A 116 -0.61 -7.73 -22.56
N PHE A 117 -1.70 -7.65 -21.81
CA PHE A 117 -2.87 -8.48 -22.03
C PHE A 117 -3.49 -8.23 -23.42
N VAL A 118 -3.64 -6.97 -23.80
CA VAL A 118 -4.23 -6.59 -25.09
C VAL A 118 -3.33 -6.95 -26.27
N ASN A 119 -2.01 -6.79 -26.16
CA ASN A 119 -1.10 -6.96 -27.31
C ASN A 119 -0.47 -8.36 -27.40
N TYR A 120 -0.36 -9.09 -26.29
CA TYR A 120 0.37 -10.36 -26.21
C TYR A 120 -0.43 -11.51 -25.58
N GLY A 121 -1.67 -11.24 -25.13
CA GLY A 121 -2.59 -12.26 -24.63
C GLY A 121 -2.41 -12.65 -23.16
N TYR A 122 -3.27 -13.58 -22.72
CA TYR A 122 -3.43 -13.96 -21.30
C TYR A 122 -2.19 -14.65 -20.71
N ASP A 123 -1.55 -15.55 -21.46
CA ASP A 123 -0.42 -16.34 -20.93
C ASP A 123 0.77 -15.47 -20.54
N LEU A 124 1.07 -14.43 -21.33
CA LEU A 124 2.14 -13.49 -20.99
C LEU A 124 1.71 -12.56 -19.85
N PHE A 125 0.46 -12.10 -19.87
CA PHE A 125 -0.11 -11.30 -18.78
C PHE A 125 0.04 -12.01 -17.42
N GLU A 126 -0.36 -13.28 -17.32
CA GLU A 126 -0.35 -14.01 -16.05
C GLU A 126 1.08 -14.20 -15.51
N LYS A 127 2.05 -14.51 -16.39
CA LYS A 127 3.46 -14.62 -16.01
C LYS A 127 4.00 -13.32 -15.44
N PHE A 128 3.75 -12.19 -16.12
CA PHE A 128 4.17 -10.87 -15.64
C PHE A 128 3.39 -10.43 -14.40
N HIS A 129 2.10 -10.78 -14.29
CA HIS A 129 1.28 -10.48 -13.14
C HIS A 129 1.87 -11.12 -11.87
N ILE A 130 2.18 -12.42 -11.93
CA ILE A 130 2.79 -13.15 -10.80
C ILE A 130 4.18 -12.60 -10.48
N LEU A 131 5.00 -12.30 -11.50
CA LEU A 131 6.34 -11.75 -11.31
C LEU A 131 6.30 -10.39 -10.59
N LEU A 132 5.45 -9.47 -11.03
CA LEU A 132 5.31 -8.14 -10.42
C LEU A 132 4.68 -8.23 -9.04
N TRP A 133 3.71 -9.13 -8.85
CA TRP A 133 3.02 -9.30 -7.57
C TRP A 133 3.91 -9.94 -6.50
N ARG A 134 4.57 -11.07 -6.79
CA ARG A 134 5.37 -11.81 -5.80
C ARG A 134 6.82 -11.34 -5.74
N GLY A 135 7.39 -10.94 -6.87
CA GLY A 135 8.79 -10.51 -6.95
C GLY A 135 8.96 -9.03 -6.65
N ALA A 136 8.34 -8.15 -7.44
CA ALA A 136 8.63 -6.71 -7.39
C ALA A 136 7.93 -5.97 -6.25
N ALA A 137 6.75 -6.41 -5.82
CA ALA A 137 5.91 -5.65 -4.88
C ALA A 137 6.61 -5.32 -3.55
N SER A 138 7.35 -6.27 -2.96
CA SER A 138 8.07 -6.05 -1.70
C SER A 138 9.17 -5.00 -1.83
N PHE A 139 9.92 -5.03 -2.95
CA PHE A 139 10.95 -4.02 -3.22
C PHE A 139 10.34 -2.63 -3.45
N ILE A 140 9.23 -2.54 -4.18
CA ILE A 140 8.51 -1.29 -4.41
C ILE A 140 8.11 -0.67 -3.07
N VAL A 141 7.48 -1.43 -2.17
CA VAL A 141 7.07 -0.91 -0.86
C VAL A 141 8.28 -0.50 -0.02
N PHE A 142 9.36 -1.26 -0.07
CA PHE A 142 10.61 -0.91 0.60
C PHE A 142 11.20 0.43 0.11
N PHE A 143 11.26 0.66 -1.20
CA PHE A 143 11.73 1.93 -1.76
C PHE A 143 10.79 3.10 -1.45
N ILE A 144 9.48 2.88 -1.48
CA ILE A 144 8.49 3.88 -1.05
C ILE A 144 8.70 4.24 0.41
N TRP A 145 8.88 3.24 1.27
CA TRP A 145 9.16 3.47 2.69
C TRP A 145 10.43 4.29 2.90
N ILE A 146 11.54 3.92 2.25
CA ILE A 146 12.80 4.69 2.30
C ILE A 146 12.59 6.13 1.84
N THR A 147 11.81 6.33 0.79
CA THR A 147 11.52 7.66 0.26
C THR A 147 10.75 8.50 1.29
N ILE A 148 9.72 7.92 1.91
CA ILE A 148 8.92 8.58 2.93
C ILE A 148 9.74 8.91 4.18
N ILE A 149 10.57 8.01 4.70
CA ILE A 149 11.41 8.32 5.88
C ILE A 149 12.40 9.46 5.58
N LYS A 150 12.92 9.55 4.35
CA LYS A 150 13.83 10.63 3.93
C LYS A 150 13.09 11.97 3.85
N ILE A 151 11.94 12.01 3.17
CA ILE A 151 11.12 13.22 3.04
C ILE A 151 10.72 13.77 4.41
N PHE A 152 10.27 12.89 5.31
CA PHE A 152 9.80 13.28 6.64
C PHE A 152 10.91 13.29 7.71
N LYS A 153 12.17 13.06 7.34
CA LYS A 153 13.34 13.06 8.25
C LYS A 153 13.11 12.19 9.50
N VAL A 154 12.62 10.98 9.31
CA VAL A 154 12.39 10.00 10.39
C VAL A 154 13.72 9.36 10.77
N LYS A 155 14.08 9.42 12.06
CA LYS A 155 15.34 8.88 12.59
C LYS A 155 15.17 7.56 13.34
N THR A 156 13.94 7.19 13.67
CA THR A 156 13.60 6.00 14.46
C THR A 156 13.26 4.83 13.54
N ILE A 157 13.62 3.62 13.97
CA ILE A 157 13.34 2.39 13.22
C ILE A 157 12.04 1.79 13.75
N PRO A 158 11.09 1.38 12.88
CA PRO A 158 9.87 0.71 13.31
C PRO A 158 10.17 -0.48 14.21
N ILE A 159 9.33 -0.73 15.23
CA ILE A 159 9.39 -1.88 16.14
C ILE A 159 10.60 -1.87 17.09
N ILE A 160 11.83 -1.75 16.58
CA ILE A 160 13.08 -1.85 17.36
C ILE A 160 13.08 -0.85 18.52
N SER A 161 12.67 0.40 18.25
CA SER A 161 12.65 1.44 19.27
C SER A 161 11.60 1.21 20.37
N ASP A 162 10.48 0.56 20.03
CA ASP A 162 9.43 0.21 20.99
C ASP A 162 9.85 -0.99 21.85
N VAL A 163 10.40 -2.04 21.23
CA VAL A 163 10.93 -3.23 21.95
C VAL A 163 12.06 -2.84 22.89
N THR A 164 13.01 -2.02 22.42
CA THR A 164 14.13 -1.54 23.24
C THR A 164 13.64 -0.75 24.45
N TYR A 165 12.57 0.04 24.30
CA TYR A 165 11.98 0.79 25.40
C TYR A 165 11.31 -0.13 26.44
N LEU A 166 10.47 -1.08 25.99
CA LEU A 166 9.79 -2.02 26.89
C LEU A 166 10.78 -2.90 27.65
N TYR A 167 11.82 -3.40 26.97
CA TYR A 167 12.88 -4.19 27.59
C TYR A 167 13.58 -3.42 28.73
N LYS A 168 13.90 -2.14 28.49
CA LYS A 168 14.52 -1.27 29.52
C LYS A 168 13.59 -1.05 30.71
N MET A 169 12.29 -0.93 30.51
CA MET A 169 11.31 -0.80 31.60
C MET A 169 11.24 -2.05 32.47
N ILE A 170 11.11 -3.22 31.84
CA ILE A 170 11.05 -4.51 32.56
C ILE A 170 12.31 -4.71 33.40
N ARG A 171 13.49 -4.42 32.84
CA ARG A 171 14.77 -4.56 33.56
C ARG A 171 14.89 -3.61 34.76
N LYS A 172 14.38 -2.37 34.66
CA LYS A 172 14.38 -1.42 35.79
C LYS A 172 13.40 -1.84 36.88
N SER A 173 12.25 -2.42 36.52
CA SER A 173 11.28 -2.94 37.49
C SER A 173 11.82 -4.11 38.31
N LYS A 174 12.70 -4.95 37.74
CA LYS A 174 13.35 -6.06 38.46
C LYS A 174 14.49 -5.64 39.39
N LYS A 175 14.94 -4.37 39.32
CA LYS A 175 16.03 -3.82 40.14
C LYS A 175 15.54 -3.02 41.35
N LYS A 176 14.22 -2.81 41.46
CA LYS A 176 13.56 -2.25 42.64
C LYS A 176 12.89 -3.40 43.39
#